data_AF-A0A4R2QV59-F1
#
_entry.id   AF-A0A4R2QV59-F1
#
_cell.length_a   1.000
_cell.length_b   1.000
_cell.length_c   1.000
_cell.angle_alpha   90.00
_cell.angle_beta   90.00
_cell.angle_gamma   90.00
#
_symmetry.space_group_name_H-M   'P 1'
#
loop_
_entity.id
_entity.type
_entity.pdbx_description
1 polymer ?
#
loop_
_entity_poly.entity_id
_entity_poly.type
_entity_poly.pdbx_seq_one_letter_code
_entity_poly.pdbx_strand_id
1 'polypeptide(L)'
;MEEVVLFLRLLLALLFFSTAWSKLKKMGEHIGIVKDYQILPDRLAAPFAKGEVCVELALSVLLVTGLFQRAGALAGAGLLLLYTIAIVINLARGRTEISCGCGGAAGNHQLSKLLVLRNACLIAMAAAVYAVNPALGSADAWLEGGGIAMMLNLKALFILAGSVMAIFLWIGWMETQEIGKEIHTFWKRG
;
A
#
# COMPACT_ATOMS: atom_id res chain seq x y z
N MET A 1 20.30 11.30 -1.84
CA MET A 1 19.75 9.91 -1.70
C MET A 1 18.72 9.83 -0.60
N GLU A 2 18.98 10.39 0.59
CA GLU A 2 18.01 10.36 1.71
C GLU A 2 16.63 10.94 1.38
N GLU A 3 16.58 12.06 0.64
CA GLU A 3 15.31 12.70 0.23
C GLU A 3 14.43 11.76 -0.61
N VAL A 4 15.03 11.02 -1.54
CA VAL A 4 14.32 10.03 -2.37
C VAL A 4 13.80 8.89 -1.50
N VAL A 5 14.62 8.38 -0.57
CA VAL A 5 14.22 7.27 0.30
C VAL A 5 13.10 7.68 1.24
N LEU A 6 13.16 8.90 1.80
CA LEU A 6 12.06 9.45 2.60
C LEU A 6 10.78 9.54 1.77
N PHE A 7 10.87 10.02 0.53
CA PHE A 7 9.71 10.08 -0.36
C PHE A 7 9.12 8.68 -0.63
N LEU A 8 9.94 7.69 -0.97
CA LEU A 8 9.49 6.30 -1.17
C LEU A 8 8.86 5.71 0.10
N ARG A 9 9.45 5.98 1.27
CA ARG A 9 8.94 5.54 2.56
C ARG A 9 7.56 6.10 2.84
N LEU A 10 7.37 7.40 2.63
CA LEU A 10 6.09 8.08 2.82
C LEU A 10 5.04 7.63 1.80
N LEU A 11 5.42 7.39 0.55
CA LEU A 11 4.51 6.79 -0.44
C LEU A 11 4.00 5.42 0.00
N LEU A 12 4.89 4.53 0.46
CA LEU A 12 4.49 3.23 1.00
C LEU A 12 3.60 3.37 2.24
N ALA A 13 3.93 4.29 3.13
CA ALA A 13 3.16 4.53 4.34
C ALA A 13 1.73 5.01 4.03
N LEU A 14 1.60 5.98 3.13
CA LEU A 14 0.30 6.50 2.66
C LEU A 14 -0.49 5.45 1.88
N LEU A 15 0.19 4.61 1.10
CA LEU A 15 -0.44 3.48 0.40
C LEU A 15 -1.05 2.48 1.40
N PHE A 16 -0.28 2.03 2.40
CA PHE A 16 -0.77 1.12 3.44
C PHE A 16 -1.89 1.76 4.25
N PHE A 17 -1.79 3.04 4.59
CA PHE A 17 -2.86 3.75 5.29
C PHE A 17 -4.15 3.80 4.45
N SER A 18 -4.04 4.19 3.19
CA SER A 18 -5.19 4.34 2.29
C SER A 18 -5.90 3.01 2.02
N THR A 19 -5.14 1.95 1.77
CA THR A 19 -5.65 0.58 1.55
C THR A 19 -6.32 0.05 2.81
N ALA A 20 -5.65 0.15 3.97
CA ALA A 20 -6.22 -0.23 5.26
C ALA A 20 -7.53 0.51 5.54
N TRP A 21 -7.55 1.84 5.36
CA TRP A 21 -8.74 2.66 5.59
C TRP A 21 -9.92 2.24 4.71
N SER A 22 -9.65 1.96 3.43
CA SER A 22 -10.64 1.44 2.50
C SER A 22 -11.21 0.10 2.94
N LYS A 23 -10.34 -0.85 3.34
CA LYS A 23 -10.74 -2.18 3.81
C LYS A 23 -11.50 -2.13 5.13
N LEU A 24 -11.11 -1.22 6.03
CA LEU A 24 -11.76 -1.05 7.33
C LEU A 24 -13.21 -0.57 7.18
N LYS A 25 -13.47 0.35 6.24
CA LYS A 25 -14.83 0.79 5.89
C LYS A 25 -15.67 -0.29 5.24
N LYS A 26 -15.06 -1.18 4.45
CA LYS A 26 -15.73 -2.22 3.66
C LYS A 26 -15.25 -3.63 4.04
N MET A 27 -15.17 -3.90 5.35
CA MET A 27 -14.56 -5.14 5.86
C MET A 27 -15.30 -6.40 5.37
N GLY A 28 -16.63 -6.33 5.22
CA GLY A 28 -17.41 -7.45 4.68
C GLY A 28 -17.02 -7.80 3.24
N GLU A 29 -16.81 -6.79 2.39
CA GLU A 29 -16.33 -6.98 1.02
C GLU A 29 -14.90 -7.55 1.02
N HIS A 30 -14.01 -7.01 1.86
CA HIS A 30 -12.63 -7.51 1.96
C HIS A 30 -12.56 -8.98 2.38
N ILE A 31 -13.36 -9.38 3.37
CA ILE A 31 -13.48 -10.80 3.78
C ILE A 31 -13.99 -11.66 2.62
N GLY A 32 -14.97 -11.17 1.85
CA GLY A 32 -15.46 -11.85 0.64
C GLY A 32 -14.34 -12.07 -0.38
N ILE A 33 -13.58 -11.02 -0.68
CA ILE A 33 -12.43 -11.09 -1.59
C ILE A 33 -11.39 -12.11 -1.09
N VAL A 34 -11.02 -12.07 0.20
CA VAL A 34 -10.06 -13.04 0.77
C VAL A 34 -10.57 -14.49 0.63
N LYS A 35 -11.88 -14.73 0.79
CA LYS A 35 -12.49 -16.06 0.55
C LYS A 35 -12.42 -16.45 -0.93
N ASP A 36 -12.67 -15.50 -1.83
CA ASP A 36 -12.65 -15.75 -3.27
C ASP A 36 -11.29 -16.25 -3.75
N TYR A 37 -10.19 -15.87 -3.09
CA TYR A 37 -8.86 -16.39 -3.41
C TYR A 37 -8.72 -17.91 -3.21
N GLN A 38 -9.56 -18.55 -2.40
CA GLN A 38 -9.54 -20.00 -2.13
C GLN A 38 -8.13 -20.54 -1.80
N ILE A 39 -7.40 -19.79 -0.98
CA ILE A 39 -6.09 -20.18 -0.43
C ILE A 39 -6.23 -20.63 1.02
N LEU A 40 -7.01 -19.88 1.79
CA LEU A 40 -7.28 -20.17 3.20
C LEU A 40 -8.63 -20.89 3.35
N PRO A 41 -8.80 -21.74 4.37
CA PRO A 41 -10.11 -22.23 4.78
C PRO A 41 -11.05 -21.07 5.14
N ASP A 42 -12.35 -21.21 4.85
CA ASP A 42 -13.36 -20.15 5.08
C ASP A 42 -13.38 -19.60 6.51
N ARG A 43 -13.08 -20.47 7.50
CA ARG A 43 -13.02 -20.11 8.92
C ARG A 43 -11.85 -19.17 9.24
N LEU A 44 -10.78 -19.21 8.45
CA LEU A 44 -9.58 -18.39 8.62
C LEU A 44 -9.61 -17.10 7.79
N ALA A 45 -10.48 -16.99 6.79
CA ALA A 45 -10.55 -15.79 5.94
C ALA A 45 -10.88 -14.52 6.73
N ALA A 46 -11.85 -14.58 7.65
CA ALA A 46 -12.24 -13.44 8.49
C ALA A 46 -11.14 -12.98 9.47
N PRO A 47 -10.52 -13.86 10.28
CA PRO A 47 -9.43 -13.44 11.16
C PRO A 47 -8.19 -12.97 10.38
N PHE A 48 -7.87 -13.61 9.25
CA PHE A 48 -6.79 -13.16 8.38
C PHE A 48 -7.05 -11.74 7.85
N ALA A 49 -8.21 -11.49 7.25
CA ALA A 49 -8.57 -10.18 6.70
C ALA A 49 -8.49 -9.06 7.76
N LYS A 50 -8.96 -9.32 8.98
CA LYS A 50 -8.87 -8.35 10.09
C LYS A 50 -7.43 -8.13 10.54
N GLY A 51 -6.68 -9.22 10.74
CA GLY A 51 -5.27 -9.15 11.16
C GLY A 51 -4.40 -8.44 10.13
N GLU A 52 -4.66 -8.68 8.86
CA GLU A 52 -3.98 -8.04 7.74
C GLU A 52 -4.21 -6.51 7.73
N VAL A 53 -5.45 -6.04 7.92
CA VAL A 53 -5.73 -4.60 8.05
C VAL A 53 -5.02 -3.98 9.27
N CYS A 54 -4.94 -4.71 10.39
CA CYS A 54 -4.16 -4.26 11.54
C CYS A 54 -2.66 -4.14 11.21
N VAL A 55 -2.11 -5.09 10.44
CA VAL A 55 -0.73 -5.04 9.97
C VAL A 55 -0.52 -3.85 9.04
N GLU A 56 -1.42 -3.59 8.08
CA GLU A 56 -1.33 -2.43 7.19
C GLU A 56 -1.32 -1.10 7.95
N LEU A 57 -2.20 -0.96 8.97
CA LEU A 57 -2.21 0.22 9.84
C LEU A 57 -0.90 0.36 10.63
N ALA A 58 -0.41 -0.73 11.23
CA ALA A 58 0.85 -0.70 11.96
C ALA A 58 2.02 -0.31 11.04
N LEU A 59 2.10 -0.89 9.84
CA LEU A 59 3.09 -0.54 8.82
C LEU A 59 3.02 0.94 8.44
N SER A 60 1.81 1.49 8.27
CA SER A 60 1.64 2.90 7.96
C SER A 60 2.24 3.80 9.05
N VAL A 61 1.98 3.49 10.33
CA VAL A 61 2.50 4.26 11.46
C VAL A 61 4.03 4.16 11.54
N LEU A 62 4.58 2.94 11.45
CA LEU A 62 6.03 2.71 11.49
C LEU A 62 6.76 3.43 10.36
N LEU A 63 6.22 3.39 9.14
CA LEU A 63 6.85 4.01 7.97
C LEU A 63 6.67 5.54 7.93
N VAL A 64 5.54 6.09 8.39
CA VAL A 64 5.38 7.55 8.50
C VAL A 64 6.35 8.11 9.54
N THR A 65 6.39 7.51 10.73
CA THR A 65 7.24 7.96 11.84
C THR A 65 8.72 7.64 11.62
N GLY A 66 9.03 6.69 10.74
CA GLY A 66 10.38 6.15 10.59
C GLY A 66 10.89 5.48 11.87
N LEU A 67 9.97 4.90 12.65
CA LEU A 67 10.27 4.07 13.81
C LEU A 67 10.37 2.61 13.37
N PHE A 68 11.44 1.92 13.76
CA PHE A 68 11.78 0.58 13.29
C PHE A 68 11.74 0.48 11.76
N GLN A 69 12.32 1.46 11.07
CA GLN A 69 12.13 1.63 9.62
C GLN A 69 12.46 0.35 8.84
N ARG A 70 13.58 -0.31 9.15
CA ARG A 70 14.01 -1.53 8.46
C ARG A 70 13.02 -2.68 8.68
N ALA A 71 12.51 -2.83 9.90
CA ALA A 71 11.51 -3.85 10.20
C ALA A 71 10.19 -3.55 9.48
N GLY A 72 9.75 -2.28 9.47
CA GLY A 72 8.56 -1.84 8.73
C GLY A 72 8.70 -2.07 7.22
N ALA A 73 9.86 -1.76 6.64
CA ALA A 73 10.13 -1.99 5.22
C ALA A 73 10.12 -3.49 4.87
N LEU A 74 10.76 -4.32 5.70
CA LEU A 74 10.79 -5.77 5.51
C LEU A 74 9.39 -6.40 5.65
N ALA A 75 8.64 -6.01 6.68
CA ALA A 75 7.28 -6.50 6.90
C ALA A 75 6.32 -6.04 5.79
N GLY A 76 6.45 -4.80 5.32
CA GLY A 76 5.70 -4.30 4.17
C GLY A 76 6.01 -5.05 2.88
N ALA A 77 7.28 -5.32 2.60
CA ALA A 77 7.69 -6.16 1.48
C ALA A 77 7.13 -7.59 1.60
N GLY A 78 7.14 -8.16 2.81
CA GLY A 78 6.57 -9.48 3.10
C GLY A 78 5.07 -9.53 2.83
N LEU A 79 4.32 -8.51 3.26
CA LEU A 79 2.88 -8.42 3.00
C LEU A 79 2.59 -8.30 1.49
N LEU A 80 3.32 -7.44 0.79
CA LEU A 80 3.20 -7.29 -0.66
C LEU A 80 3.55 -8.58 -1.41
N LEU A 81 4.56 -9.31 -0.94
CA LEU A 81 4.96 -10.60 -1.50
C LEU A 81 3.87 -11.65 -1.28
N LEU A 82 3.28 -11.71 -0.09
CA LEU A 82 2.15 -12.59 0.23
C LEU A 82 0.99 -12.35 -0.75
N TYR A 83 0.61 -11.09 -0.95
CA TYR A 83 -0.41 -10.71 -1.94
C TYR A 83 -0.03 -11.12 -3.36
N THR A 84 1.23 -10.92 -3.73
CA THR A 84 1.73 -11.27 -5.06
C THR A 84 1.64 -12.76 -5.31
N ILE A 85 2.05 -13.59 -4.33
CA ILE A 85 1.94 -15.05 -4.39
C ILE A 85 0.46 -15.44 -4.53
N ALA A 86 -0.42 -14.84 -3.73
CA ALA A 86 -1.85 -15.11 -3.77
C ALA A 86 -2.48 -14.80 -5.14
N ILE A 87 -2.08 -13.69 -5.76
CA ILE A 87 -2.50 -13.29 -7.11
C ILE A 87 -1.95 -14.26 -8.16
N VAL A 88 -0.65 -14.59 -8.09
CA VAL A 88 0.00 -15.51 -9.05
C VAL A 88 -0.65 -16.90 -9.00
N ILE A 89 -0.97 -17.42 -7.82
CA ILE A 89 -1.68 -18.70 -7.65
C ILE A 89 -3.03 -18.66 -8.36
N ASN A 90 -3.83 -17.60 -8.17
CA ASN A 90 -5.16 -17.51 -8.79
C ASN A 90 -5.09 -17.25 -10.30
N LEU A 91 -4.09 -16.51 -10.77
CA LEU A 91 -3.81 -16.37 -12.20
C LEU A 91 -3.44 -17.71 -12.84
N ALA A 92 -2.61 -18.53 -12.17
CA ALA A 92 -2.27 -19.87 -12.62
C ALA A 92 -3.48 -20.82 -12.64
N ARG A 93 -4.48 -20.58 -11.78
CA ARG A 93 -5.78 -21.28 -11.77
C ARG A 93 -6.78 -20.71 -12.80
N GLY A 94 -6.40 -19.70 -13.59
CA GLY A 94 -7.27 -19.07 -14.61
C GLY A 94 -8.36 -18.16 -14.02
N ARG A 95 -8.25 -17.75 -12.76
CA ARG A 95 -9.29 -16.97 -12.07
C ARG A 95 -9.00 -15.47 -12.17
N THR A 96 -9.26 -14.88 -13.33
CA THR A 96 -8.96 -13.46 -13.62
C THR A 96 -10.04 -12.50 -13.12
N GLU A 97 -11.29 -12.95 -13.01
CA GLU A 97 -12.44 -12.10 -12.66
C GLU A 97 -12.50 -11.69 -11.19
N ILE A 98 -11.61 -12.22 -10.35
CA ILE A 98 -11.56 -11.90 -8.91
C ILE A 98 -10.93 -10.52 -8.72
N SER A 99 -11.40 -9.78 -7.71
CA SER A 99 -10.78 -8.51 -7.31
C SER A 99 -9.45 -8.72 -6.60
N CYS A 100 -8.49 -7.82 -6.83
CA CYS A 100 -7.23 -7.78 -6.09
C CYS A 100 -7.41 -7.41 -4.61
N GLY A 101 -8.51 -6.74 -4.25
CA GLY A 101 -8.85 -6.37 -2.88
C GLY A 101 -7.95 -5.32 -2.22
N CYS A 102 -7.11 -4.61 -2.99
CA CYS A 102 -6.17 -3.65 -2.41
C CYS A 102 -6.89 -2.39 -1.89
N GLY A 103 -7.85 -1.85 -2.64
CA GLY A 103 -8.63 -0.67 -2.26
C GLY A 103 -7.81 0.63 -2.17
N GLY A 104 -8.47 1.71 -1.73
CA GLY A 104 -7.84 3.02 -1.55
C GLY A 104 -7.07 3.51 -2.78
N ALA A 105 -5.88 4.07 -2.56
CA ALA A 105 -4.99 4.54 -3.63
C ALA A 105 -4.50 3.42 -4.57
N ALA A 106 -4.53 2.16 -4.13
CA ALA A 106 -4.15 1.02 -4.97
C ALA A 106 -5.27 0.57 -5.93
N GLY A 107 -6.51 1.03 -5.69
CA GLY A 107 -7.69 0.65 -6.44
C GLY A 107 -8.13 -0.80 -6.21
N ASN A 108 -9.30 -1.12 -6.76
CA ASN A 108 -9.79 -2.49 -6.87
C ASN A 108 -9.85 -2.88 -8.35
N HIS A 109 -9.04 -3.85 -8.74
CA HIS A 109 -8.89 -4.27 -10.13
C HIS A 109 -9.01 -5.78 -10.23
N GLN A 110 -9.46 -6.26 -11.38
CA GLN A 110 -9.41 -7.68 -11.71
C GLN A 110 -7.97 -8.21 -11.71
N LEU A 111 -7.80 -9.50 -11.40
CA LEU A 111 -6.48 -10.11 -11.36
C LEU A 111 -5.81 -10.08 -12.73
N SER A 112 -4.59 -9.55 -12.77
CA SER A 112 -3.81 -9.42 -14.00
C SER A 112 -2.31 -9.46 -13.72
N LYS A 113 -1.52 -9.76 -14.76
CA LYS A 113 -0.05 -9.72 -14.69
C LYS A 113 0.48 -8.31 -14.37
N LEU A 114 -0.29 -7.27 -14.69
CA LEU A 114 0.07 -5.89 -14.36
C LEU A 114 0.08 -5.65 -12.84
N LEU A 115 -0.80 -6.32 -12.08
CA LEU A 115 -0.79 -6.23 -10.62
C LEU A 115 0.45 -6.87 -10.00
N VAL A 116 0.94 -7.96 -10.60
CA VAL A 116 2.20 -8.59 -10.20
C VAL A 116 3.37 -7.63 -10.41
N LEU A 117 3.42 -6.96 -11.56
CA LEU A 117 4.44 -5.94 -11.83
C LEU A 117 4.34 -4.75 -10.86
N ARG A 118 3.13 -4.24 -10.60
CA ARG A 118 2.90 -3.18 -9.61
C ARG A 118 3.44 -3.57 -8.24
N ASN A 119 3.09 -4.76 -7.75
CA ASN A 119 3.57 -5.23 -6.45
C ASN A 119 5.09 -5.43 -6.45
N ALA A 120 5.68 -5.92 -7.54
CA ALA A 120 7.13 -6.03 -7.67
C ALA A 120 7.82 -4.65 -7.57
N CYS A 121 7.26 -3.61 -8.19
CA CYS A 121 7.75 -2.23 -8.04
C CYS A 121 7.65 -1.74 -6.59
N LEU A 122 6.52 -1.99 -5.91
CA LEU A 122 6.35 -1.62 -4.50
C LEU A 122 7.33 -2.37 -3.57
N ILE A 123 7.59 -3.64 -3.85
CA ILE A 123 8.60 -4.44 -3.14
C ILE A 123 10.00 -3.86 -3.38
N ALA A 124 10.33 -3.44 -4.60
CA ALA A 124 11.60 -2.79 -4.90
C ALA A 124 11.76 -1.45 -4.16
N MET A 125 10.67 -0.67 -4.04
CA MET A 125 10.67 0.54 -3.20
C MET A 125 10.93 0.20 -1.73
N ALA A 126 10.29 -0.83 -1.19
CA ALA A 126 10.52 -1.28 0.17
C ALA A 126 11.96 -1.76 0.39
N ALA A 127 12.54 -2.47 -0.59
CA ALA A 127 13.94 -2.87 -0.57
C ALA A 127 14.90 -1.67 -0.56
N ALA A 128 14.61 -0.61 -1.33
CA ALA A 128 15.39 0.63 -1.30
C ALA A 128 15.31 1.33 0.06
N VAL A 129 14.13 1.35 0.70
CA VAL A 129 13.93 1.87 2.06
C VAL A 129 14.63 1.03 3.12
N TYR A 130 14.76 -0.28 2.91
CA TYR A 130 15.52 -1.16 3.79
C TYR A 130 17.03 -0.94 3.66
N ALA A 131 17.53 -0.80 2.42
CA ALA A 131 18.95 -0.69 2.11
C ALA A 131 19.56 0.63 2.61
N VAL A 132 18.78 1.71 2.63
CA VAL A 132 19.23 3.03 3.08
C VAL A 132 18.53 3.37 4.40
N ASN A 133 19.30 3.71 5.43
CA ASN A 133 18.76 4.21 6.70
C ASN A 133 18.89 5.74 6.73
N PRO A 134 17.90 6.52 6.24
CA PRO A 134 17.96 7.97 6.26
C PRO A 134 17.79 8.46 7.71
N ALA A 135 18.70 9.31 8.15
CA ALA A 135 18.54 10.04 9.41
C ALA A 135 17.41 11.09 9.31
N LEU A 136 17.12 11.55 8.09
CA LEU A 136 16.08 12.53 7.81
C LEU A 136 14.68 11.97 8.09
N GLY A 137 13.97 12.60 9.03
CA GLY A 137 12.58 12.26 9.34
C GLY A 137 12.37 10.88 9.97
N SER A 138 13.41 10.22 10.48
CA SER A 138 13.26 8.94 11.21
C SER A 138 13.29 9.18 12.72
N ALA A 139 12.31 8.59 13.42
CA ALA A 139 12.32 8.52 14.88
C ALA A 139 13.50 7.68 15.39
N ASP A 140 13.94 6.67 14.62
CA ASP A 140 15.11 5.86 14.94
C ASP A 140 16.38 6.73 15.13
N ALA A 141 16.65 7.68 14.22
CA ALA A 141 17.80 8.56 14.32
C ALA A 141 17.71 9.57 15.48
N TRP A 142 16.48 9.97 15.86
CA TRP A 142 16.26 10.78 17.06
C TRP A 142 16.55 9.99 18.35
N LEU A 143 16.11 8.73 18.42
CA LEU A 143 16.37 7.84 19.57
C LEU A 143 17.86 7.52 19.75
N GLU A 144 18.63 7.48 18.66
CA GLU A 144 20.08 7.28 18.68
C GLU A 144 20.88 8.54 19.09
N GLY A 145 20.19 9.62 19.49
CA GLY A 145 20.80 10.87 19.98
C GLY A 145 20.80 12.02 18.97
N GLY A 146 20.14 11.85 17.83
CA GLY A 146 19.89 12.94 16.88
C GLY A 146 18.96 14.00 17.46
N GLY A 147 19.15 15.27 17.11
CA GLY A 147 18.27 16.35 17.55
C GLY A 147 16.90 16.29 16.88
N ILE A 148 15.83 16.74 17.56
CA ILE A 148 14.47 16.83 16.99
C ILE A 148 14.41 17.67 15.69
N ALA A 149 15.37 18.58 15.52
CA ALA A 149 15.53 19.40 14.32
C ALA A 149 15.93 18.60 13.06
N MET A 150 16.52 17.41 13.20
CA MET A 150 16.76 16.49 12.08
C MET A 150 15.50 15.70 11.71
N MET A 151 14.62 15.45 12.67
CA MET A 151 13.34 14.76 12.46
C MET A 151 12.29 15.70 11.83
N LEU A 152 12.16 16.92 12.34
CA LEU A 152 11.16 17.91 11.92
C LEU A 152 11.81 19.11 11.23
N ASN A 153 12.61 18.85 10.20
CA ASN A 153 13.17 19.90 9.36
C ASN A 153 12.17 20.34 8.28
N LEU A 154 12.26 21.60 7.83
CA LEU A 154 11.49 22.15 6.72
C LEU A 154 11.54 21.26 5.46
N LYS A 155 12.71 20.66 5.16
CA LYS A 155 12.84 19.70 4.04
C LYS A 155 11.95 18.47 4.22
N ALA A 156 11.92 17.88 5.42
CA ALA A 156 11.09 16.70 5.71
C ALA A 156 9.60 17.05 5.61
N LEU A 157 9.21 18.25 6.07
CA LEU A 157 7.84 18.75 5.95
C LEU A 157 7.42 18.96 4.49
N PHE A 158 8.30 19.52 3.64
CA PHE A 158 8.02 19.66 2.21
C PHE A 158 7.88 18.31 1.51
N ILE A 159 8.75 17.33 1.82
CA ILE A 159 8.65 15.98 1.25
C ILE A 159 7.36 15.29 1.70
N LEU A 160 6.98 15.45 2.98
CA LEU A 160 5.70 14.96 3.49
C LEU A 160 4.52 15.59 2.75
N ALA A 161 4.45 16.92 2.68
CA ALA A 161 3.39 17.62 1.97
C ALA A 161 3.33 17.21 0.49
N GLY A 162 4.48 17.07 -0.17
CA GLY A 162 4.57 16.60 -1.55
C GLY A 162 4.07 15.17 -1.73
N SER A 163 4.41 14.26 -0.82
CA SER A 163 3.92 12.86 -0.86
C SER A 163 2.41 12.76 -0.66
N VAL A 164 1.86 13.59 0.23
CA VAL A 164 0.41 13.69 0.46
C VAL A 164 -0.28 14.28 -0.77
N MET A 165 0.24 15.37 -1.34
CA MET A 165 -0.30 15.93 -2.58
C MET A 165 -0.29 14.90 -3.72
N ALA A 166 0.81 14.16 -3.88
CA ALA A 166 0.94 13.13 -4.90
C ALA A 166 -0.13 12.03 -4.74
N ILE A 167 -0.39 11.56 -3.51
CA ILE A 167 -1.42 10.52 -3.30
C ILE A 167 -2.83 11.05 -3.56
N PHE A 168 -3.13 12.30 -3.21
CA PHE A 168 -4.43 12.91 -3.48
C PHE A 168 -4.67 13.13 -4.97
N LEU A 169 -3.66 13.62 -5.69
CA LEU A 169 -3.72 13.77 -7.15
C LEU A 169 -3.91 12.41 -7.83
N TRP A 170 -3.23 11.37 -7.33
CA TRP A 170 -3.39 10.01 -7.84
C TRP A 170 -4.81 9.47 -7.61
N ILE A 171 -5.37 9.63 -6.40
CA ILE A 171 -6.73 9.20 -6.08
C ILE A 171 -7.75 9.96 -6.95
N GLY A 172 -7.62 11.29 -7.08
CA GLY A 172 -8.50 12.09 -7.92
C GLY A 172 -8.41 11.71 -9.40
N TRP A 173 -7.20 11.44 -9.90
CA TRP A 173 -6.99 10.93 -11.25
C TRP A 173 -7.70 9.58 -11.46
N MET A 174 -7.59 8.66 -10.51
CA MET A 174 -8.26 7.36 -10.58
C MET A 174 -9.79 7.51 -10.65
N GLU A 175 -10.37 8.38 -9.81
CA GLU A 175 -11.82 8.63 -9.78
C GLU A 175 -12.32 9.23 -11.11
N THR A 176 -11.57 10.18 -11.69
CA THR A 176 -11.93 10.73 -13.01
C THR A 176 -11.86 9.69 -14.14
N GLN A 177 -10.93 8.75 -14.09
CA GLN A 177 -10.86 7.64 -15.06
C GLN A 177 -12.04 6.69 -14.95
N GLU A 178 -12.54 6.47 -13.74
CA GLU A 178 -13.69 5.59 -13.48
C GLU A 178 -14.99 6.21 -14.02
N ILE A 179 -15.22 7.50 -13.75
CA ILE A 179 -16.34 8.27 -14.32
C ILE A 179 -16.28 8.28 -15.85
N GLY A 180 -15.09 8.43 -16.44
CA GLY A 180 -14.91 8.39 -17.89
C GLY A 180 -15.35 7.06 -18.53
N LYS A 181 -15.10 5.92 -17.85
CA LYS A 181 -15.55 4.60 -18.31
C LYS A 181 -17.06 4.45 -18.22
N GLU A 182 -17.68 4.90 -17.14
CA GLU A 182 -19.15 4.86 -16.99
C GLU A 182 -19.84 5.66 -18.09
N ILE A 183 -19.39 6.89 -18.35
CA ILE A 183 -19.92 7.73 -19.43
C ILE A 183 -19.76 7.02 -20.79
N HIS A 184 -18.58 6.46 -21.08
CA HIS A 184 -18.38 5.75 -22.35
C HIS A 184 -19.30 4.52 -22.49
N THR A 185 -19.55 3.78 -21.41
CA THR A 185 -20.51 2.66 -21.44
C THR A 185 -21.96 3.10 -21.58
N PHE A 186 -22.33 4.25 -21.01
CA PHE A 186 -23.66 4.84 -21.18
C PHE A 186 -23.94 5.18 -22.64
N TRP A 187 -23.01 5.86 -23.32
CA TRP A 187 -23.13 6.21 -24.73
C TRP A 187 -23.12 5.02 -25.69
N LYS A 188 -22.58 3.86 -25.30
CA LYS A 188 -22.65 2.62 -26.10
C LYS A 188 -23.97 1.85 -25.94
N ARG A 189 -24.78 2.19 -24.94
CA ARG A 189 -26.05 1.50 -24.64
C ARG A 189 -27.28 2.26 -25.16
N GLY A 190 -27.13 3.53 -25.55
CA GLY A 190 -28.17 4.33 -26.21
C GLY A 190 -27.99 4.36 -27.71
#